data_AF-A0AAW0GJU9-F1
#
_entry.id   AF-A0AAW0GJU9-F1
#
_cell.length_a   1.000
_cell.length_b   1.000
_cell.length_c   1.000
_cell.angle_alpha   90.00
_cell.angle_beta   90.00
_cell.angle_gamma   90.00
#
_symmetry.space_group_name_H-M   'P 1'
#
loop_
_entity.id
_entity.type
_entity.pdbx_description
1 polymer ?
#
loop_
_entity_poly.entity_id
_entity_poly.type
_entity_poly.pdbx_seq_one_letter_code
_entity_poly.pdbx_strand_id
1 'polypeptide(L)'
;MAEKPFTLAIPDEELNLLHQKLRATRLPDELANAKWDYGVPLADIKRLAALWENGFDWRQAEAKINVIPQFTRDIEIEGFGTLNIHYIHQKSQLEAAIPLLFAHGWPGHFMEAAKLLPLLTTVSSDHPSFHVVAFSLPGFGFSEAPKKAGFGISQYAEVGHKLMLALGYDEYVTQGGDWGSFITRVMSHKYGGKHVKAWHTNFSFAKPPSFWSSPWLYIKSLLTPFTSDDDAALARTAEYHTKGDGYMIQQSTKPQTLGYLLADSPVGLLAWIYEKLILWTDNYPWTDDEVLTWISLYWFSRPGPLLPFESITKQRTEGM
;
A
#
# COMPACT_ATOMS: atom_id res chain seq x y z
N MET A 1 -15.90 -20.98 -3.75
CA MET A 1 -14.79 -21.83 -3.28
C MET A 1 -14.44 -21.43 -1.86
N ALA A 2 -13.97 -22.34 -1.01
CA ALA A 2 -13.57 -22.00 0.36
C ALA A 2 -12.28 -21.15 0.40
N GLU A 3 -12.02 -20.50 1.53
CA GLU A 3 -10.72 -19.89 1.85
C GLU A 3 -9.60 -20.95 1.77
N LYS A 4 -8.49 -20.65 1.08
CA LYS A 4 -7.33 -21.54 0.99
C LYS A 4 -6.22 -20.97 1.90
N PRO A 5 -5.78 -21.66 2.96
CA PRO A 5 -4.68 -21.19 3.80
C PRO A 5 -3.44 -20.88 2.97
N PHE A 6 -2.73 -19.81 3.34
CA PHE A 6 -1.49 -19.38 2.73
C PHE A 6 -0.39 -19.35 3.79
N THR A 7 0.77 -19.87 3.44
CA THR A 7 1.98 -19.79 4.26
C THR A 7 3.09 -19.25 3.39
N LEU A 8 3.70 -18.15 3.82
CA LEU A 8 4.85 -17.58 3.15
C LEU A 8 6.03 -18.53 3.32
N ALA A 9 6.58 -19.00 2.21
CA ALA A 9 7.72 -19.91 2.19
C ALA A 9 8.62 -19.57 1.00
N ILE A 10 9.57 -18.67 1.23
CA ILE A 10 10.52 -18.24 0.21
C ILE A 10 11.60 -19.33 0.03
N PRO A 11 11.88 -19.81 -1.18
CA PRO A 11 12.94 -20.80 -1.40
C PRO A 11 14.33 -20.25 -1.02
N ASP A 12 15.22 -21.12 -0.52
CA ASP A 12 16.61 -20.72 -0.21
C ASP A 12 17.36 -20.16 -1.43
N GLU A 13 17.00 -20.62 -2.63
CA GLU A 13 17.57 -20.12 -3.89
C GLU A 13 17.31 -18.63 -4.11
N GLU A 14 16.11 -18.13 -3.76
CA GLU A 14 15.76 -16.71 -3.86
C GLU A 14 16.53 -15.87 -2.82
N LEU A 15 16.74 -16.42 -1.62
CA LEU A 15 17.57 -15.76 -0.58
C LEU A 15 19.04 -15.69 -1.03
N ASN A 16 19.55 -16.77 -1.61
CA ASN A 16 20.90 -16.81 -2.15
C ASN A 16 21.09 -15.81 -3.30
N LEU A 17 20.10 -15.68 -4.19
CA LEU A 17 20.10 -14.69 -5.27
C LEU A 17 20.12 -13.25 -4.72
N LEU A 18 19.29 -12.96 -3.71
CA LEU A 18 19.29 -11.67 -3.03
C LEU A 18 20.69 -11.35 -2.47
N HIS A 19 21.29 -12.27 -1.71
CA HIS A 19 22.63 -12.06 -1.14
C HIS A 19 23.72 -11.87 -2.21
N GLN A 20 23.66 -12.62 -3.31
CA GLN A 20 24.58 -12.43 -4.43
C GLN A 20 24.47 -11.03 -5.05
N LYS A 21 23.24 -10.53 -5.23
CA LYS A 21 23.00 -9.19 -5.76
C LYS A 21 23.43 -8.10 -4.79
N LEU A 22 23.21 -8.27 -3.48
CA LEU A 22 23.69 -7.35 -2.45
C LEU A 22 25.23 -7.25 -2.47
N ARG A 23 25.95 -8.38 -2.53
CA ARG A 23 27.43 -8.42 -2.64
C ARG A 23 27.98 -7.71 -3.87
N ALA A 24 27.28 -7.85 -4.99
CA ALA A 24 27.69 -7.27 -6.25
C ALA A 24 27.30 -5.78 -6.39
N THR A 25 26.72 -5.17 -5.36
CA THR A 25 26.23 -3.79 -5.41
C THR A 25 27.35 -2.81 -5.71
N ARG A 26 27.11 -1.93 -6.69
CA ARG A 26 27.91 -0.73 -6.93
C ARG A 26 27.08 0.51 -6.64
N LEU A 27 27.44 1.22 -5.58
CA LEU A 27 26.76 2.45 -5.16
C LEU A 27 27.33 3.68 -5.88
N PRO A 28 26.49 4.69 -6.17
CA PRO A 28 26.96 6.01 -6.60
C PRO A 28 27.59 6.78 -5.42
N ASP A 29 28.32 7.84 -5.73
CA ASP A 29 28.72 8.85 -4.75
C ASP A 29 27.56 9.82 -4.46
N GLU A 30 27.68 10.61 -3.38
CA GLU A 30 26.71 11.62 -2.96
C GLU A 30 27.32 13.03 -2.90
N LEU A 31 26.49 14.05 -3.06
CA LEU A 31 26.89 15.45 -2.88
C LEU A 31 27.14 15.75 -1.39
N ALA A 32 28.24 16.43 -1.08
CA ALA A 32 28.57 16.81 0.29
C ALA A 32 27.47 17.69 0.92
N ASN A 33 27.04 17.33 2.14
CA ASN A 33 26.03 18.05 2.92
C ASN A 33 24.61 18.10 2.30
N ALA A 34 24.31 17.27 1.30
CA ALA A 34 22.98 17.20 0.67
C ALA A 34 21.87 16.66 1.58
N LYS A 35 22.22 15.92 2.64
CA LYS A 35 21.27 15.28 3.56
C LYS A 35 20.18 14.54 2.76
N TRP A 36 18.92 14.95 2.89
CA TRP A 36 17.76 14.34 2.24
C TRP A 36 17.25 15.13 1.02
N ASP A 37 17.88 16.26 0.68
CA ASP A 37 17.37 17.19 -0.34
C ASP A 37 17.34 16.58 -1.75
N TYR A 38 18.14 15.54 -1.99
CA TYR A 38 18.26 14.81 -3.26
C TYR A 38 17.89 13.32 -3.14
N GLY A 39 17.17 12.95 -2.07
CA GLY A 39 16.76 11.59 -1.78
C GLY A 39 17.52 10.96 -0.62
N VAL A 40 17.49 9.63 -0.53
CA VAL A 40 18.10 8.89 0.58
C VAL A 40 19.62 9.10 0.69
N PRO A 41 20.16 9.41 1.89
CA PRO A 41 21.60 9.50 2.12
C PRO A 41 22.34 8.17 1.85
N LEU A 42 23.55 8.25 1.28
CA LEU A 42 24.39 7.09 0.98
C LEU A 42 24.76 6.31 2.24
N ALA A 43 24.95 7.00 3.37
CA ALA A 43 25.27 6.39 4.65
C ALA A 43 24.16 5.41 5.11
N ASP A 44 22.89 5.79 4.94
CA ASP A 44 21.75 4.94 5.28
C ASP A 44 21.69 3.70 4.38
N ILE A 45 21.87 3.88 3.06
CA ILE A 45 21.86 2.76 2.11
C ILE A 45 23.02 1.80 2.35
N LYS A 46 24.23 2.31 2.63
CA LYS A 46 25.38 1.45 2.98
C LYS A 46 25.11 0.62 4.24
N ARG A 47 24.57 1.26 5.28
CA ARG A 47 24.23 0.60 6.55
C ARG A 47 23.17 -0.49 6.36
N LEU A 48 22.06 -0.15 5.71
CA LEU A 48 20.95 -1.08 5.50
C LEU A 48 21.32 -2.21 4.53
N ALA A 49 22.05 -1.94 3.44
CA ALA A 49 22.49 -2.98 2.53
C ALA A 49 23.48 -3.96 3.19
N ALA A 50 24.41 -3.45 4.01
CA ALA A 50 25.36 -4.29 4.74
C ALA A 50 24.67 -5.17 5.79
N LEU A 51 23.68 -4.61 6.52
CA LEU A 51 22.85 -5.39 7.43
C LEU A 51 22.02 -6.42 6.68
N TRP A 52 21.40 -6.05 5.56
CA TRP A 52 20.56 -6.96 4.77
C TRP A 52 21.34 -8.16 4.25
N GLU A 53 22.60 -7.97 3.89
CA GLU A 53 23.46 -9.05 3.40
C GLU A 53 23.95 -9.97 4.53
N ASN A 54 24.30 -9.43 5.70
CA ASN A 54 25.13 -10.14 6.68
C ASN A 54 24.50 -10.31 8.07
N GLY A 55 23.41 -9.63 8.38
CA GLY A 55 22.82 -9.64 9.73
C GLY A 55 21.30 -9.76 9.79
N PHE A 56 20.59 -9.45 8.70
CA PHE A 56 19.14 -9.60 8.65
C PHE A 56 18.73 -11.07 8.46
N ASP A 57 17.90 -11.57 9.38
CA ASP A 57 17.37 -12.93 9.32
C ASP A 57 15.97 -12.95 8.70
N TRP A 58 15.89 -13.21 7.39
CA TRP A 58 14.60 -13.36 6.70
C TRP A 58 13.75 -14.49 7.29
N ARG A 59 14.34 -15.61 7.73
CA ARG A 59 13.57 -16.74 8.25
C ARG A 59 12.87 -16.38 9.55
N GLN A 60 13.50 -15.55 10.38
CA GLN A 60 12.84 -15.00 11.56
C GLN A 60 11.69 -14.04 11.19
N ALA A 61 11.88 -13.16 10.21
CA ALA A 61 10.83 -12.25 9.74
C ALA A 61 9.65 -13.02 9.13
N GLU A 62 9.93 -14.00 8.27
CA GLU A 62 8.97 -14.91 7.64
C GLU A 62 8.15 -15.68 8.68
N ALA A 63 8.80 -16.22 9.71
CA ALA A 63 8.11 -16.90 10.81
C ALA A 63 7.14 -15.96 11.55
N LYS A 64 7.55 -14.70 11.82
CA LYS A 64 6.69 -13.70 12.45
C LYS A 64 5.48 -13.34 11.58
N ILE A 65 5.68 -13.18 10.27
CA ILE A 65 4.59 -12.90 9.32
C ILE A 65 3.59 -14.06 9.28
N ASN A 66 4.08 -15.31 9.26
CA ASN A 66 3.25 -16.52 9.22
C ASN A 66 2.43 -16.79 10.49
N VAL A 67 2.65 -16.05 11.59
CA VAL A 67 1.74 -16.08 12.75
C VAL A 67 0.38 -15.49 12.40
N ILE A 68 0.34 -14.56 11.44
CA ILE A 68 -0.89 -13.91 11.01
C ILE A 68 -1.65 -14.87 10.06
N PRO A 69 -2.96 -15.10 10.28
CA PRO A 69 -3.76 -15.99 9.43
C PRO A 69 -3.94 -15.37 8.04
N GLN A 70 -3.27 -15.98 7.06
CA GLN A 70 -3.25 -15.55 5.67
C GLN A 70 -3.91 -16.60 4.78
N PHE A 71 -4.55 -16.13 3.72
CA PHE A 71 -5.31 -16.96 2.81
C PHE A 71 -5.17 -16.46 1.38
N THR A 72 -5.50 -17.33 0.43
CA THR A 72 -5.74 -16.97 -0.97
C THR A 72 -7.13 -17.35 -1.40
N ARG A 73 -7.66 -16.62 -2.38
CA ARG A 73 -8.94 -16.93 -3.01
C ARG A 73 -8.99 -16.45 -4.45
N ASP A 74 -9.58 -17.26 -5.31
CA ASP A 74 -9.80 -16.94 -6.71
C ASP A 74 -11.03 -16.03 -6.84
N ILE A 75 -10.84 -14.84 -7.41
CA ILE A 75 -11.89 -13.81 -7.59
C ILE A 75 -12.00 -13.48 -9.07
N GLU A 76 -13.18 -13.68 -9.64
CA GLU A 76 -13.48 -13.32 -11.03
C GLU A 76 -13.80 -11.83 -11.15
N ILE A 77 -13.13 -11.13 -12.06
CA ILE A 77 -13.26 -9.70 -12.32
C ILE A 77 -13.70 -9.48 -13.76
N GLU A 78 -14.72 -8.65 -13.93
CA GLU A 78 -15.32 -8.40 -15.23
C GLU A 78 -14.28 -7.84 -16.22
N GLY A 79 -14.11 -8.51 -17.37
CA GLY A 79 -13.18 -8.09 -18.42
C GLY A 79 -11.68 -8.35 -18.15
N PHE A 80 -11.34 -8.92 -16.97
CA PHE A 80 -9.97 -9.25 -16.55
C PHE A 80 -9.78 -10.72 -16.15
N GLY A 81 -10.86 -11.50 -16.08
CA GLY A 81 -10.81 -12.92 -15.75
C GLY A 81 -10.65 -13.15 -14.24
N THR A 82 -10.14 -14.33 -13.87
CA THR A 82 -9.95 -14.69 -12.47
C THR A 82 -8.54 -14.35 -11.99
N LEU A 83 -8.45 -13.67 -10.85
CA LEU A 83 -7.19 -13.40 -10.15
C LEU A 83 -7.17 -14.14 -8.83
N ASN A 84 -6.03 -14.75 -8.50
CA ASN A 84 -5.80 -15.32 -7.18
C ASN A 84 -5.33 -14.21 -6.22
N ILE A 85 -6.17 -13.90 -5.21
CA ILE A 85 -5.99 -12.77 -4.30
C ILE A 85 -5.54 -13.27 -2.94
N HIS A 86 -4.42 -12.73 -2.45
CA HIS A 86 -3.90 -12.92 -1.11
C HIS A 86 -4.53 -11.92 -0.12
N TYR A 87 -4.81 -12.37 1.10
CA TYR A 87 -5.34 -11.52 2.17
C TYR A 87 -5.06 -12.11 3.56
N ILE A 88 -4.95 -11.22 4.55
CA ILE A 88 -5.14 -11.57 5.96
C ILE A 88 -6.64 -11.68 6.22
N HIS A 89 -7.05 -12.69 6.98
CA HIS A 89 -8.39 -12.76 7.56
C HIS A 89 -8.30 -13.08 9.05
N GLN A 90 -8.29 -12.03 9.88
CA GLN A 90 -8.28 -12.14 11.33
C GLN A 90 -9.69 -11.93 11.87
N LYS A 91 -10.31 -13.00 12.36
CA LYS A 91 -11.62 -12.92 13.01
C LYS A 91 -11.45 -12.49 14.48
N SER A 92 -12.30 -11.57 14.94
CA SER A 92 -12.55 -11.38 16.38
C SER A 92 -13.13 -12.64 17.01
N GLN A 93 -12.93 -12.79 18.32
CA GLN A 93 -13.63 -13.78 19.14
C GLN A 93 -15.11 -13.42 19.36
N LEU A 94 -15.49 -12.16 19.13
CA LEU A 94 -16.90 -11.75 19.11
C LEU A 94 -17.51 -12.07 17.74
N GLU A 95 -18.49 -12.97 17.70
CA GLU A 95 -19.19 -13.37 16.47
C GLU A 95 -19.93 -12.20 15.80
N ALA A 96 -20.44 -11.26 16.61
CA ALA A 96 -21.12 -10.05 16.13
C ALA A 96 -20.15 -8.89 15.79
N ALA A 97 -18.84 -9.15 15.70
CA ALA A 97 -17.87 -8.11 15.36
C ALA A 97 -18.11 -7.57 13.95
N ILE A 98 -17.83 -6.28 13.75
CA ILE A 98 -18.10 -5.59 12.49
C ILE A 98 -17.09 -6.05 11.44
N PRO A 99 -17.51 -6.56 10.27
CA PRO A 99 -16.56 -6.90 9.21
C PRO A 99 -15.93 -5.63 8.63
N LEU A 100 -14.60 -5.58 8.58
CA LEU A 100 -13.82 -4.46 8.08
C LEU A 100 -12.90 -4.93 6.96
N LEU A 101 -13.03 -4.31 5.78
CA LEU A 101 -12.07 -4.44 4.71
C LEU A 101 -11.02 -3.33 4.81
N PHE A 102 -9.76 -3.71 4.98
CA PHE A 102 -8.60 -2.82 4.97
C PHE A 102 -7.93 -2.85 3.60
N ALA A 103 -7.76 -1.69 2.97
CA ALA A 103 -7.05 -1.51 1.72
C ALA A 103 -5.79 -0.68 1.95
N HIS A 104 -4.61 -1.27 1.70
CA HIS A 104 -3.31 -0.59 1.80
C HIS A 104 -3.03 0.30 0.58
N GLY A 105 -1.91 1.02 0.63
CA GLY A 105 -1.41 1.86 -0.46
C GLY A 105 -0.08 1.42 -1.08
N TRP A 106 0.66 2.37 -1.64
CA TRP A 106 2.05 2.27 -2.08
C TRP A 106 2.92 3.30 -1.31
N PRO A 107 4.14 2.96 -0.85
CA PRO A 107 4.81 1.66 -0.96
C PRO A 107 4.41 0.72 0.19
N GLY A 108 3.11 0.62 0.41
CA GLY A 108 2.47 -0.24 1.38
C GLY A 108 2.17 -1.65 0.90
N HIS A 109 1.86 -2.51 1.86
CA HIS A 109 1.33 -3.85 1.63
C HIS A 109 0.48 -4.30 2.81
N PHE A 110 -0.10 -5.50 2.73
CA PHE A 110 -1.00 -6.07 3.73
C PHE A 110 -0.50 -6.01 5.19
N MET A 111 0.81 -6.01 5.42
CA MET A 111 1.37 -5.87 6.78
C MET A 111 1.14 -4.50 7.44
N GLU A 112 0.68 -3.48 6.73
CA GLU A 112 0.19 -2.23 7.37
C GLU A 112 -0.91 -2.50 8.41
N ALA A 113 -1.72 -3.54 8.18
CA ALA A 113 -2.77 -3.92 9.11
C ALA A 113 -2.24 -4.65 10.35
N ALA A 114 -1.03 -5.22 10.32
CA ALA A 114 -0.56 -6.19 11.32
C ALA A 114 -0.59 -5.65 12.75
N LYS A 115 -0.10 -4.41 12.97
CA LYS A 115 -0.10 -3.77 14.29
C LYS A 115 -1.51 -3.35 14.75
N LEU A 116 -2.46 -3.24 13.83
CA LEU A 116 -3.87 -2.90 14.11
C LEU A 116 -4.71 -4.13 14.48
N LEU A 117 -4.34 -5.32 14.00
CA LEU A 117 -5.11 -6.56 14.21
C LEU A 117 -5.48 -6.80 15.68
N PRO A 118 -4.56 -6.81 16.66
CA PRO A 118 -4.93 -7.06 18.05
C PRO A 118 -5.80 -5.95 18.64
N LEU A 119 -5.64 -4.69 18.20
CA LEU A 119 -6.45 -3.55 18.68
C LEU A 119 -7.89 -3.63 18.16
N LEU A 120 -8.08 -4.09 16.93
CA LEU A 120 -9.39 -4.14 16.28
C LEU A 120 -10.14 -5.44 16.56
N THR A 121 -9.44 -6.57 16.72
CA THR A 121 -10.08 -7.89 16.83
C THR A 121 -10.30 -8.35 18.27
N THR A 122 -9.61 -7.77 19.25
CA THR A 122 -9.83 -8.08 20.67
C THR A 122 -11.17 -7.51 21.13
N VAL A 123 -11.89 -8.26 21.97
CA VAL A 123 -13.18 -7.82 22.53
C VAL A 123 -12.93 -6.71 23.56
N SER A 124 -13.62 -5.59 23.40
CA SER A 124 -13.53 -4.42 24.28
C SER A 124 -14.93 -3.90 24.62
N SER A 125 -15.11 -3.36 25.84
CA SER A 125 -16.32 -2.65 26.24
C SER A 125 -16.37 -1.22 25.73
N ASP A 126 -15.21 -0.65 25.38
CA ASP A 126 -15.06 0.79 25.18
C ASP A 126 -15.20 1.19 23.71
N HIS A 127 -15.00 0.24 22.80
CA HIS A 127 -15.10 0.45 21.36
C HIS A 127 -15.55 -0.84 20.66
N PRO A 128 -16.08 -0.74 19.43
CA PRO A 128 -16.43 -1.91 18.64
C PRO A 128 -15.23 -2.81 18.35
N SER A 129 -15.51 -4.10 18.19
CA SER A 129 -14.57 -5.10 17.66
C SER A 129 -14.87 -5.41 16.19
N PHE A 130 -13.85 -5.86 15.47
CA PHE A 130 -13.91 -6.08 14.03
C PHE A 130 -13.41 -7.46 13.63
N HIS A 131 -14.01 -8.05 12.59
CA HIS A 131 -13.33 -9.05 11.77
C HIS A 131 -12.56 -8.30 10.70
N VAL A 132 -11.23 -8.44 10.66
CA VAL A 132 -10.38 -7.66 9.74
C VAL A 132 -9.97 -8.52 8.55
N VAL A 133 -10.28 -8.02 7.36
CA VAL A 133 -9.82 -8.56 6.07
C VAL A 133 -8.88 -7.54 5.44
N ALA A 134 -7.58 -7.82 5.39
CA ALA A 134 -6.58 -6.95 4.77
C ALA A 134 -6.02 -7.64 3.53
N PHE A 135 -6.53 -7.26 2.36
CA PHE A 135 -6.14 -7.89 1.10
C PHE A 135 -4.91 -7.23 0.51
N SER A 136 -4.02 -8.05 -0.06
CA SER A 136 -2.99 -7.53 -0.96
C SER A 136 -3.67 -7.11 -2.25
N LEU A 137 -3.50 -5.84 -2.63
CA LEU A 137 -4.02 -5.33 -3.89
C LEU A 137 -3.50 -6.21 -5.06
N PRO A 138 -4.31 -6.50 -6.11
CA PRO A 138 -3.84 -7.12 -7.34
C PRO A 138 -2.49 -6.55 -7.82
N GLY A 139 -1.50 -7.43 -7.99
CA GLY A 139 -0.12 -7.06 -8.32
C GLY A 139 0.67 -6.39 -7.18
N PHE A 140 0.27 -6.60 -5.93
CA PHE A 140 1.05 -6.32 -4.73
C PHE A 140 1.16 -7.59 -3.87
N GLY A 141 2.26 -7.70 -3.12
CA GLY A 141 2.49 -8.83 -2.20
C GLY A 141 2.31 -10.17 -2.91
N PHE A 142 1.42 -11.02 -2.38
CA PHE A 142 1.21 -12.38 -2.92
C PHE A 142 -0.03 -12.51 -3.81
N SER A 143 -0.72 -11.41 -4.12
CA SER A 143 -1.82 -11.39 -5.08
C SER A 143 -1.31 -11.45 -6.51
N GLU A 144 -2.04 -12.14 -7.39
CA GLU A 144 -1.76 -12.15 -8.83
C GLU A 144 -1.92 -10.74 -9.44
N ALA A 145 -1.03 -10.41 -10.38
CA ALA A 145 -1.13 -9.19 -11.16
C ALA A 145 -2.07 -9.38 -12.36
N PRO A 146 -2.85 -8.34 -12.74
CA PRO A 146 -3.59 -8.35 -13.99
C PRO A 146 -2.64 -8.42 -15.20
N LYS A 147 -2.98 -9.23 -16.19
CA LYS A 147 -2.18 -9.43 -17.42
C LYS A 147 -2.61 -8.54 -18.59
N LYS A 148 -3.60 -7.68 -18.36
CA LYS A 148 -4.23 -6.82 -19.37
C LYS A 148 -4.25 -5.38 -18.86
N ALA A 149 -3.99 -4.44 -19.77
CA ALA A 149 -4.07 -3.02 -19.49
C ALA A 149 -5.49 -2.58 -19.07
N GLY A 150 -5.56 -1.46 -18.32
CA GLY A 150 -6.83 -0.84 -17.90
C GLY A 150 -7.37 -1.28 -16.54
N PHE A 151 -6.60 -2.05 -15.75
CA PHE A 151 -7.00 -2.47 -14.40
C PHE A 151 -6.90 -1.31 -13.39
N GLY A 152 -7.93 -0.48 -13.26
CA GLY A 152 -7.90 0.74 -12.46
C GLY A 152 -8.57 0.62 -11.08
N ILE A 153 -8.77 1.76 -10.41
CA ILE A 153 -9.38 1.85 -9.06
C ILE A 153 -10.74 1.12 -8.98
N SER A 154 -11.53 1.18 -10.06
CA SER A 154 -12.80 0.47 -10.14
C SER A 154 -12.66 -1.05 -10.05
N GLN A 155 -11.63 -1.64 -10.66
CA GLN A 155 -11.37 -3.06 -10.60
C GLN A 155 -10.82 -3.48 -9.23
N TYR A 156 -9.96 -2.66 -8.61
CA TYR A 156 -9.54 -2.89 -7.22
C TYR A 156 -10.73 -2.90 -6.25
N ALA A 157 -11.67 -1.96 -6.43
CA ALA A 157 -12.90 -1.89 -5.64
C ALA A 157 -13.79 -3.13 -5.85
N GLU A 158 -13.90 -3.61 -7.09
CA GLU A 158 -14.63 -4.84 -7.43
C GLU A 158 -14.00 -6.08 -6.77
N VAL A 159 -12.66 -6.20 -6.79
CA VAL A 159 -11.93 -7.27 -6.09
C VAL A 159 -12.25 -7.28 -4.60
N GLY A 160 -12.09 -6.13 -3.93
CA GLY A 160 -12.37 -6.00 -2.50
C GLY A 160 -13.82 -6.34 -2.15
N HIS A 161 -14.78 -5.87 -2.95
CA HIS A 161 -16.19 -6.17 -2.74
C HIS A 161 -16.51 -7.66 -2.92
N LYS A 162 -16.08 -8.24 -4.04
CA LYS A 162 -16.30 -9.66 -4.32
C LYS A 162 -15.62 -10.55 -3.29
N LEU A 163 -14.44 -10.17 -2.79
CA LEU A 163 -13.77 -10.88 -1.70
C LEU A 163 -14.64 -10.90 -0.43
N MET A 164 -15.16 -9.75 0.00
CA MET A 164 -16.01 -9.67 1.20
C MET A 164 -17.29 -10.51 1.07
N LEU A 165 -17.99 -10.43 -0.06
CA LEU A 165 -19.17 -11.27 -0.32
C LEU A 165 -18.81 -12.76 -0.31
N ALA A 166 -17.67 -13.11 -0.88
CA ALA A 166 -17.19 -14.48 -0.95
C ALA A 166 -16.83 -15.05 0.44
N LEU A 167 -16.44 -14.19 1.39
CA LEU A 167 -16.24 -14.52 2.80
C LEU A 167 -17.54 -14.54 3.62
N GLY A 168 -18.68 -14.23 3.01
CA GLY A 168 -19.99 -14.23 3.66
C GLY A 168 -20.37 -12.91 4.34
N TYR A 169 -19.57 -11.85 4.15
CA TYR A 169 -19.87 -10.52 4.69
C TYR A 169 -20.73 -9.74 3.69
N ASP A 170 -22.05 -9.82 3.86
CA ASP A 170 -23.01 -9.05 3.04
C ASP A 170 -23.00 -7.56 3.39
N GLU A 171 -22.82 -7.22 4.66
CA GLU A 171 -22.64 -5.86 5.15
C GLU A 171 -21.28 -5.72 5.84
N TYR A 172 -20.53 -4.68 5.50
CA TYR A 172 -19.20 -4.42 6.04
C TYR A 172 -18.83 -2.93 5.97
N VAL A 173 -17.75 -2.57 6.66
CA VAL A 173 -17.15 -1.24 6.61
C VAL A 173 -15.82 -1.30 5.88
N THR A 174 -15.39 -0.16 5.34
CA THR A 174 -14.12 -0.07 4.62
C THR A 174 -13.19 0.94 5.26
N GLN A 175 -11.91 0.60 5.30
CA GLN A 175 -10.84 1.49 5.71
C GLN A 175 -9.73 1.48 4.66
N GLY A 176 -9.19 2.66 4.32
CA GLY A 176 -7.99 2.74 3.49
C GLY A 176 -7.34 4.12 3.49
N GLY A 177 -6.01 4.13 3.48
CA GLY A 177 -5.17 5.30 3.23
C GLY A 177 -4.53 5.22 1.85
N ASP A 178 -3.82 6.27 1.42
CA ASP A 178 -3.12 6.34 0.12
C ASP A 178 -4.00 5.79 -1.04
N TRP A 179 -3.59 4.75 -1.79
CA TRP A 179 -4.41 4.16 -2.85
C TRP A 179 -5.68 3.51 -2.33
N GLY A 180 -5.59 2.89 -1.16
CA GLY A 180 -6.72 2.36 -0.42
C GLY A 180 -7.81 3.39 -0.18
N SER A 181 -7.49 4.68 -0.04
CA SER A 181 -8.52 5.72 0.12
C SER A 181 -9.36 5.91 -1.14
N PHE A 182 -8.74 5.90 -2.33
CA PHE A 182 -9.44 5.99 -3.60
C PHE A 182 -10.26 4.72 -3.88
N ILE A 183 -9.71 3.55 -3.57
CA ILE A 183 -10.37 2.26 -3.73
C ILE A 183 -11.61 2.20 -2.85
N THR A 184 -11.46 2.46 -1.55
CA THR A 184 -12.57 2.40 -0.58
C THR A 184 -13.60 3.50 -0.81
N ARG A 185 -13.20 4.68 -1.33
CA ARG A 185 -14.15 5.70 -1.81
C ARG A 185 -15.01 5.18 -2.95
N VAL A 186 -14.41 4.53 -3.95
CA VAL A 186 -15.17 3.94 -5.08
C VAL A 186 -16.07 2.80 -4.60
N MET A 187 -15.61 1.97 -3.67
CA MET A 187 -16.45 0.94 -3.04
C MET A 187 -17.66 1.55 -2.34
N SER A 188 -17.45 2.64 -1.59
CA SER A 188 -18.52 3.35 -0.88
C SER A 188 -19.52 3.99 -1.83
N HIS A 189 -19.06 4.50 -2.97
CA HIS A 189 -19.95 5.05 -3.99
C HIS A 189 -20.76 3.96 -4.71
N LYS A 190 -20.12 2.85 -5.11
CA LYS A 190 -20.77 1.79 -5.91
C LYS A 190 -21.62 0.83 -5.09
N TYR A 191 -21.17 0.49 -3.88
CA TYR A 191 -21.73 -0.56 -3.05
C TYR A 191 -22.28 -0.03 -1.71
N GLY A 192 -22.26 1.30 -1.52
CA GLY A 192 -22.78 1.96 -0.33
C GLY A 192 -24.28 1.78 -0.13
N GLY A 193 -24.71 1.88 1.13
CA GLY A 193 -26.11 1.72 1.53
C GLY A 193 -26.52 0.26 1.67
N LYS A 194 -26.28 -0.56 0.63
CA LYS A 194 -26.56 -1.99 0.65
C LYS A 194 -25.47 -2.82 1.34
N HIS A 195 -24.22 -2.72 0.89
CA HIS A 195 -23.13 -3.58 1.38
C HIS A 195 -22.12 -2.79 2.22
N VAL A 196 -21.62 -1.66 1.70
CA VAL A 196 -20.69 -0.79 2.45
C VAL A 196 -21.49 0.14 3.35
N LYS A 197 -21.42 -0.09 4.66
CA LYS A 197 -22.20 0.67 5.66
C LYS A 197 -21.49 1.92 6.18
N ALA A 198 -20.15 1.90 6.16
CA ALA A 198 -19.33 3.05 6.50
C ALA A 198 -18.00 3.03 5.76
N TRP A 199 -17.44 4.22 5.59
CA TRP A 199 -16.15 4.47 4.97
C TRP A 199 -15.30 5.32 5.89
N HIS A 200 -14.10 4.84 6.18
CA HIS A 200 -13.10 5.57 6.95
C HIS A 200 -11.82 5.71 6.12
N THR A 201 -11.26 6.92 6.06
CA THR A 201 -9.97 7.18 5.40
C THR A 201 -9.10 8.04 6.29
N ASN A 202 -7.80 7.71 6.33
CA ASN A 202 -6.75 8.55 6.90
C ASN A 202 -5.96 9.32 5.82
N PHE A 203 -6.44 9.30 4.58
CA PHE A 203 -5.86 10.04 3.45
C PHE A 203 -6.99 10.68 2.63
N SER A 204 -7.38 11.89 3.01
CA SER A 204 -8.41 12.65 2.31
C SER A 204 -7.78 13.49 1.20
N PHE A 205 -8.13 13.18 -0.06
CA PHE A 205 -7.71 13.95 -1.22
C PHE A 205 -8.85 14.81 -1.74
N ALA A 206 -8.66 16.14 -1.71
CA ALA A 206 -9.58 17.11 -2.27
C ALA A 206 -8.83 18.11 -3.14
N LYS A 207 -9.38 18.43 -4.32
CA LYS A 207 -8.91 19.55 -5.14
C LYS A 207 -9.57 20.85 -4.65
N PRO A 208 -8.91 22.01 -4.79
CA PRO A 208 -9.57 23.29 -4.59
C PRO A 208 -10.86 23.36 -5.41
N PRO A 209 -11.97 23.87 -4.83
CA PRO A 209 -13.21 24.00 -5.57
C PRO A 209 -13.01 24.94 -6.77
N SER A 210 -13.65 24.63 -7.88
CA SER A 210 -13.69 25.50 -9.06
C SER A 210 -15.04 26.19 -9.14
N PHE A 211 -15.05 27.48 -9.50
CA PHE A 211 -16.30 28.20 -9.73
C PHE A 211 -17.14 27.54 -10.82
N TRP A 212 -16.51 26.96 -11.85
CA TRP A 212 -17.21 26.36 -12.99
C TRP A 212 -17.82 24.98 -12.69
N SER A 213 -17.24 24.22 -11.75
CA SER A 213 -17.77 22.90 -11.35
C SER A 213 -18.65 22.96 -10.10
N SER A 214 -18.38 23.92 -9.20
CA SER A 214 -19.05 24.02 -7.90
C SER A 214 -19.06 25.46 -7.40
N PRO A 215 -19.87 26.36 -8.02
CA PRO A 215 -19.88 27.78 -7.71
C PRO A 215 -20.09 28.08 -6.21
N TRP A 216 -21.03 27.38 -5.57
CA TRP A 216 -21.34 27.56 -4.16
C TRP A 216 -20.18 27.16 -3.23
N LEU A 217 -19.51 26.05 -3.53
CA LEU A 217 -18.38 25.60 -2.74
C LEU A 217 -17.18 26.54 -2.91
N TYR A 218 -16.97 27.07 -4.11
CA TYR A 218 -15.96 28.09 -4.40
C TYR A 218 -16.22 29.40 -3.63
N ILE A 219 -17.44 29.92 -3.67
CA ILE A 219 -17.79 31.13 -2.88
C ILE A 219 -17.59 30.85 -1.39
N LYS A 220 -18.04 29.68 -0.91
CA LYS A 220 -17.85 29.28 0.49
C LYS A 220 -16.37 29.20 0.86
N SER A 221 -15.49 28.66 0.01
CA SER A 221 -14.06 28.59 0.31
C SER A 221 -13.40 29.97 0.38
N LEU A 222 -13.86 30.96 -0.39
CA LEU A 222 -13.35 32.33 -0.31
C LEU A 222 -13.73 33.03 1.00
N LEU A 223 -14.86 32.64 1.61
CA LEU A 223 -15.38 33.22 2.84
C LEU A 223 -14.98 32.45 4.10
N THR A 224 -14.45 31.24 3.95
CA THR A 224 -14.01 30.40 5.07
C THR A 224 -12.62 30.84 5.49
N PRO A 225 -12.42 31.37 6.71
CA PRO A 225 -11.10 31.78 7.16
C PRO A 225 -10.23 30.53 7.36
N PHE A 226 -9.00 30.58 6.86
CA PHE A 226 -8.01 29.54 7.09
C PHE A 226 -7.20 29.88 8.35
N THR A 227 -6.94 28.86 9.15
CA THR A 227 -6.05 28.95 10.31
C THR A 227 -4.60 28.87 9.86
N SER A 228 -3.66 29.20 10.75
CA SER A 228 -2.23 28.99 10.49
C SER A 228 -1.90 27.53 10.17
N ASP A 229 -2.64 26.58 10.75
CA ASP A 229 -2.44 25.15 10.53
C ASP A 229 -2.92 24.74 9.13
N ASP A 230 -4.01 25.34 8.65
CA ASP A 230 -4.52 25.16 7.28
C ASP A 230 -3.50 25.67 6.26
N ASP A 231 -2.96 26.88 6.46
CA ASP A 231 -1.94 27.46 5.59
C ASP A 231 -0.67 26.60 5.56
N ALA A 232 -0.24 26.09 6.72
CA ALA A 232 0.90 25.18 6.81
C ALA A 232 0.64 23.85 6.08
N ALA A 233 -0.58 23.30 6.17
CA ALA A 233 -0.97 22.08 5.46
C ALA A 233 -1.01 22.27 3.94
N LEU A 234 -1.51 23.42 3.47
CA LEU A 234 -1.51 23.79 2.06
C LEU A 234 -0.09 23.98 1.53
N ALA A 235 0.78 24.63 2.31
CA ALA A 235 2.19 24.79 1.97
C ALA A 235 2.91 23.43 1.82
N ARG A 236 2.69 22.49 2.75
CA ARG A 236 3.23 21.11 2.63
C ARG A 236 2.69 20.38 1.39
N THR A 237 1.42 20.57 1.06
CA THR A 237 0.81 19.98 -0.14
C THR A 237 1.43 20.54 -1.41
N ALA A 238 1.65 21.85 -1.47
CA ALA A 238 2.34 22.50 -2.59
C ALA A 238 3.80 22.02 -2.70
N GLU A 239 4.51 21.89 -1.58
CA GLU A 239 5.87 21.35 -1.56
C GLU A 239 5.92 19.92 -2.11
N TYR A 240 4.99 19.05 -1.70
CA TYR A 240 4.89 17.69 -2.23
C TYR A 240 4.72 17.67 -3.76
N HIS A 241 3.88 18.55 -4.33
CA HIS A 241 3.68 18.64 -5.77
C HIS A 241 4.84 19.27 -6.55
N THR A 242 5.78 19.91 -5.87
CA THR A 242 6.95 20.52 -6.51
C THR A 242 8.20 19.64 -6.38
N LYS A 243 8.32 18.88 -5.29
CA LYS A 243 9.53 18.13 -4.96
C LYS A 243 9.31 16.64 -4.66
N GLY A 244 8.10 16.25 -4.22
CA GLY A 244 7.83 14.94 -3.63
C GLY A 244 7.20 13.90 -4.57
N ASP A 245 6.62 14.32 -5.70
CA ASP A 245 5.80 13.46 -6.56
C ASP A 245 6.51 12.87 -7.79
N GLY A 246 7.84 13.05 -7.91
CA GLY A 246 8.64 12.49 -9.00
C GLY A 246 8.51 10.97 -9.15
N TYR A 247 8.42 10.24 -8.02
CA TYR A 247 8.18 8.78 -8.03
C TYR A 247 6.86 8.43 -8.74
N MET A 248 5.81 9.21 -8.48
CA MET A 248 4.48 9.00 -9.02
C MET A 248 4.48 9.29 -10.52
N ILE A 249 5.15 10.36 -10.95
CA ILE A 249 5.29 10.69 -12.38
C ILE A 249 5.99 9.53 -13.12
N GLN A 250 7.11 9.02 -12.61
CA GLN A 250 7.83 7.92 -13.25
C GLN A 250 6.98 6.64 -13.31
N GLN A 251 6.37 6.25 -12.19
CA GLN A 251 5.50 5.07 -12.11
C GLN A 251 4.27 5.22 -13.01
N SER A 252 3.69 6.42 -13.11
CA SER A 252 2.50 6.70 -13.91
C SER A 252 2.67 6.63 -15.41
N THR A 253 3.91 6.78 -15.90
CA THR A 253 4.17 7.01 -17.33
C THR A 253 5.08 5.95 -17.95
N LYS A 254 6.03 5.41 -17.19
CA LYS A 254 7.01 4.42 -17.64
C LYS A 254 7.21 3.31 -16.58
N PRO A 255 6.12 2.66 -16.10
CA PRO A 255 6.20 1.68 -15.03
C PRO A 255 7.08 0.47 -15.39
N GLN A 256 6.97 -0.03 -16.62
CA GLN A 256 7.78 -1.17 -17.07
C GLN A 256 9.28 -0.85 -17.05
N THR A 257 9.67 0.37 -17.46
CA THR A 257 11.08 0.79 -17.46
C THR A 257 11.64 0.86 -16.06
N LEU A 258 10.90 1.45 -15.11
CA LEU A 258 11.29 1.46 -13.70
C LEU A 258 11.31 0.03 -13.12
N GLY A 259 10.34 -0.80 -13.49
CA GLY A 259 10.21 -2.18 -13.02
C GLY A 259 11.45 -3.03 -13.31
N TYR A 260 12.09 -2.89 -14.47
CA TYR A 260 13.35 -3.59 -14.74
C TYR A 260 14.47 -3.20 -13.77
N LEU A 261 14.56 -1.91 -13.40
CA LEU A 261 15.59 -1.41 -12.49
C LEU A 261 15.37 -1.95 -11.07
N LEU A 262 14.12 -1.90 -10.59
CA LEU A 262 13.76 -2.33 -9.24
C LEU A 262 13.76 -3.86 -9.11
N ALA A 263 13.46 -4.60 -10.18
CA ALA A 263 13.51 -6.07 -10.21
C ALA A 263 14.92 -6.63 -10.25
N ASP A 264 15.87 -5.89 -10.84
CA ASP A 264 17.25 -6.36 -10.90
C ASP A 264 18.06 -5.98 -9.64
N SER A 265 17.81 -4.80 -9.06
CA SER A 265 18.65 -4.26 -7.99
C SER A 265 17.92 -4.21 -6.64
N PRO A 266 18.25 -5.09 -5.67
CA PRO A 266 17.64 -5.03 -4.34
C PRO A 266 17.98 -3.73 -3.62
N VAL A 267 19.19 -3.18 -3.82
CA VAL A 267 19.58 -1.89 -3.24
C VAL A 267 18.86 -0.72 -3.93
N GLY A 268 18.57 -0.84 -5.23
CA GLY A 268 17.72 0.11 -5.94
C GLY A 268 16.29 0.12 -5.39
N LEU A 269 15.72 -1.06 -5.14
CA LEU A 269 14.41 -1.22 -4.51
C LEU A 269 14.39 -0.67 -3.08
N LEU A 270 15.40 -1.00 -2.28
CA LEU A 270 15.58 -0.47 -0.92
C LEU A 270 15.59 1.06 -0.92
N ALA A 271 16.42 1.68 -1.76
CA ALA A 271 16.50 3.14 -1.84
C ALA A 271 15.16 3.78 -2.26
N TRP A 272 14.49 3.20 -3.25
CA TRP A 272 13.23 3.72 -3.80
C TRP A 272 12.09 3.75 -2.77
N ILE A 273 12.01 2.71 -1.92
CA ILE A 273 10.94 2.58 -0.92
C ILE A 273 11.34 3.22 0.42
N TYR A 274 12.56 2.99 0.91
CA TYR A 274 13.02 3.49 2.21
C TYR A 274 12.90 5.01 2.32
N GLU A 275 13.19 5.73 1.24
CA GLU A 275 13.00 7.18 1.20
C GLU A 275 11.59 7.59 1.63
N LYS A 276 10.55 6.88 1.15
CA LYS A 276 9.16 7.19 1.48
C LYS A 276 8.80 6.74 2.89
N LEU A 277 9.32 5.60 3.34
CA LEU A 277 9.11 5.14 4.72
C LEU A 277 9.60 6.18 5.73
N ILE A 278 10.71 6.86 5.45
CA ILE A 278 11.23 7.91 6.33
C ILE A 278 10.51 9.25 6.12
N LEU A 279 10.43 9.73 4.88
CA LEU A 279 9.92 11.09 4.61
C LEU A 279 8.41 11.23 4.80
N TRP A 280 7.63 10.14 4.78
CA TRP A 280 6.17 10.19 4.95
C TRP A 280 5.69 9.76 6.33
N THR A 281 6.60 9.44 7.23
CA THR A 281 6.27 9.22 8.65
C THR A 281 6.61 10.45 9.48
N ASP A 282 5.93 10.59 10.61
CA ASP A 282 6.21 11.60 11.62
C ASP A 282 7.42 11.21 12.48
N ASN A 283 7.20 10.65 13.67
CA ASN A 283 8.23 10.18 14.58
C ASN A 283 8.20 8.65 14.72
N TYR A 284 7.66 7.96 13.71
CA TYR A 284 7.60 6.51 13.72
C TYR A 284 9.00 5.90 13.77
N PRO A 285 9.33 5.10 14.80
CA PRO A 285 10.69 4.61 15.01
C PRO A 285 10.96 3.36 14.17
N TRP A 286 11.11 3.53 12.86
CA TRP A 286 11.52 2.43 11.96
C TRP A 286 12.82 1.80 12.45
N THR A 287 12.76 0.51 12.77
CA THR A 287 13.98 -0.28 13.00
C THR A 287 14.50 -0.79 11.67
N ASP A 288 15.80 -1.06 11.61
CA ASP A 288 16.43 -1.59 10.39
C ASP A 288 15.79 -2.92 9.98
N ASP A 289 15.53 -3.81 10.94
CA ASP A 289 14.84 -5.08 10.66
C ASP A 289 13.42 -4.88 10.13
N GLU A 290 12.69 -3.87 10.62
CA GLU A 290 11.33 -3.57 10.13
C GLU A 290 11.38 -3.05 8.70
N VAL A 291 12.32 -2.16 8.39
CA VAL A 291 12.57 -1.68 7.02
C VAL A 291 12.93 -2.84 6.09
N LEU A 292 13.91 -3.66 6.48
CA LEU A 292 14.37 -4.77 5.63
C LEU A 292 13.31 -5.85 5.46
N THR A 293 12.46 -6.09 6.47
CA THR A 293 11.27 -6.94 6.33
C THR A 293 10.30 -6.36 5.29
N TRP A 294 10.04 -5.06 5.36
CA TRP A 294 9.15 -4.35 4.41
C TRP A 294 9.66 -4.44 2.97
N ILE A 295 10.95 -4.18 2.76
CA ILE A 295 11.55 -4.24 1.42
C ILE A 295 11.63 -5.68 0.91
N SER A 296 11.96 -6.64 1.78
CA SER A 296 12.01 -8.06 1.40
C SER A 296 10.65 -8.58 0.95
N LEU A 297 9.55 -8.13 1.55
CA LEU A 297 8.19 -8.47 1.10
C LEU A 297 7.90 -7.97 -0.32
N TYR A 298 8.45 -6.82 -0.73
CA TYR A 298 8.38 -6.37 -2.12
C TYR A 298 9.27 -7.20 -3.03
N TRP A 299 10.50 -7.48 -2.60
CA TRP A 299 11.47 -8.25 -3.38
C TRP A 299 10.96 -9.67 -3.70
N PHE A 300 10.40 -10.35 -2.70
CA PHE A 300 9.86 -11.72 -2.82
C PHE A 300 8.37 -11.76 -3.20
N SER A 301 7.76 -10.63 -3.54
CA SER A 301 6.36 -10.58 -3.94
C SER A 301 6.11 -11.38 -5.22
N ARG A 302 4.90 -11.92 -5.38
CA ARG A 302 4.49 -12.71 -6.55
C ARG A 302 4.69 -12.01 -7.90
N PRO A 303 4.35 -10.72 -8.07
CA PRO A 303 4.62 -9.99 -9.31
C PRO A 303 6.07 -9.50 -9.42
N GLY A 304 6.89 -9.70 -8.37
CA GLY A 304 8.15 -9.00 -8.17
C GLY A 304 7.92 -7.52 -7.85
N PRO A 305 9.00 -6.71 -7.79
CA PRO A 305 8.89 -5.28 -7.49
C PRO A 305 8.33 -4.45 -8.66
N LEU A 306 7.87 -5.10 -9.73
CA LEU A 306 7.15 -4.44 -10.80
C LEU A 306 5.75 -4.10 -10.32
N LEU A 307 5.49 -2.80 -10.25
CA LEU A 307 4.21 -2.30 -9.79
C LEU A 307 3.28 -2.06 -10.98
N PRO A 308 2.03 -2.55 -10.96
CA PRO A 308 1.08 -2.34 -12.05
C PRO A 308 0.50 -0.92 -11.99
N PHE A 309 1.29 0.10 -12.35
CA PHE A 309 0.83 1.49 -12.44
C PHE A 309 0.23 1.86 -13.80
N GLU A 310 0.21 0.93 -14.77
CA GLU A 310 -0.14 1.20 -16.18
C GLU A 310 -1.56 1.76 -16.40
N SER A 311 -2.46 1.67 -15.41
CA SER A 311 -3.90 1.89 -15.55
C SER A 311 -4.48 3.05 -14.73
N ILE A 312 -3.77 3.58 -13.73
CA ILE A 312 -4.41 4.41 -12.69
C ILE A 312 -4.21 5.90 -12.91
N THR A 313 -3.17 6.30 -13.64
CA THR A 313 -2.87 7.71 -13.88
C THR A 313 -3.57 8.28 -15.11
N LYS A 314 -3.96 7.45 -16.08
CA LYS A 314 -4.90 7.87 -17.14
C LYS A 314 -6.22 8.40 -16.55
N GLN A 315 -6.70 7.79 -15.46
CA GLN A 315 -7.92 8.24 -14.75
C GLN A 315 -7.72 9.54 -13.94
N ARG A 316 -6.48 9.96 -13.65
CA ARG A 316 -6.22 11.24 -12.97
C ARG A 316 -6.21 12.42 -13.94
N THR A 317 -5.77 12.19 -15.18
CA THR A 317 -5.80 13.20 -16.26
C THR A 317 -7.18 13.36 -16.90
N GLU A 318 -7.97 12.28 -16.92
CA GLU A 318 -9.35 12.30 -17.41
C GLU A 318 -10.30 12.43 -16.22
N GLY A 319 -10.57 13.69 -15.83
CA GLY A 319 -11.31 14.12 -14.65
C GLY A 319 -12.32 13.14 -14.05
N MET A 320 -12.00 12.68 -12.83
CA MET A 320 -12.98 12.59 -11.74
C MET A 320 -13.18 13.95 -11.11
#